data_AF-A0A4Q2XM66-F1
#
_entry.id   AF-A0A4Q2XM66-F1
#
_cell.length_a   1.000
_cell.length_b   1.000
_cell.length_c   1.000
_cell.angle_alpha   90.00
_cell.angle_beta   90.00
_cell.angle_gamma   90.00
#
_symmetry.space_group_name_H-M   'P 1'
#
loop_
_entity.id
_entity.type
_entity.pdbx_description
1 polymer ?
#
loop_
_entity_poly.entity_id
_entity_poly.type
_entity_poly.pdbx_seq_one_letter_code
_entity_poly.pdbx_strand_id
1 'polypeptide(L)' 'MTHTARLTLCTAFLAYLAGDFFLFNGPLHRAIQVFSPDTPQALEKARKEGVVARVGNRPISRSQLDRAVFERLTLEG' A
#
# COMPACT_ATOMS: atom_id res chain seq x y z
N MET A 1 -36.28 -21.24 5.72
CA MET A 1 -35.63 -21.52 4.42
C MET A 1 -34.86 -20.34 3.83
N THR A 2 -35.13 -19.09 4.22
CA THR A 2 -34.44 -17.90 3.68
C THR A 2 -33.03 -17.66 4.27
N HIS A 3 -32.79 -18.01 5.53
CA HIS A 3 -31.47 -17.84 6.17
C HIS A 3 -30.39 -18.75 5.56
N THR A 4 -30.75 -19.99 5.25
CA THR A 4 -29.85 -20.97 4.64
C THR A 4 -29.43 -20.53 3.24
N ALA A 5 -30.37 -20.04 2.42
CA ALA A 5 -30.08 -19.53 1.09
C ALA A 5 -29.13 -18.32 1.10
N ARG A 6 -29.29 -17.40 2.05
CA ARG A 6 -28.38 -16.25 2.21
C ARG A 6 -26.98 -16.70 2.61
N LEU A 7 -26.88 -17.64 3.55
CA LEU A 7 -25.60 -18.22 3.95
C LEU A 7 -24.89 -18.89 2.76
N THR A 8 -25.58 -19.75 2.02
CA THR A 8 -25.00 -20.43 0.87
C THR A 8 -24.53 -19.45 -0.20
N LEU A 9 -25.31 -18.40 -0.49
CA LEU A 9 -24.91 -17.37 -1.45
C LEU A 9 -23.70 -16.57 -0.97
N CYS A 10 -23.67 -16.15 0.29
CA CYS A 10 -22.53 -15.44 0.87
C CYS A 10 -21.26 -16.30 0.88
N THR A 11 -21.37 -17.58 1.24
CA THR A 11 -20.22 -18.50 1.25
C THR A 11 -19.70 -18.75 -0.15
N ALA A 12 -20.59 -18.95 -1.14
CA ALA A 12 -20.19 -19.09 -2.54
C ALA A 12 -19.48 -17.83 -3.06
N PHE A 13 -19.99 -16.64 -2.70
CA PHE A 13 -19.39 -15.37 -3.11
C PHE A 13 -18.01 -15.15 -2.48
N LEU A 14 -17.86 -15.47 -1.19
CA LEU A 14 -16.57 -15.41 -0.49
C LEU A 14 -15.57 -16.43 -1.02
N ALA A 15 -16.01 -17.65 -1.35
CA ALA A 15 -15.15 -18.67 -1.95
C ALA A 15 -14.69 -18.27 -3.36
N TYR A 16 -15.58 -17.65 -4.15
CA TYR A 16 -15.24 -17.09 -5.46
C TYR A 16 -14.19 -15.98 -5.34
N LEU A 17 -14.41 -15.00 -4.44
CA LEU A 17 -13.43 -13.95 -4.16
C LEU A 17 -12.11 -14.51 -3.65
N ALA A 18 -12.13 -15.47 -2.72
CA ALA A 18 -10.93 -16.09 -2.20
C ALA A 18 -10.16 -16.85 -3.30
N GLY A 19 -10.86 -17.55 -4.18
CA GLY A 19 -10.26 -18.20 -5.35
C GLY A 19 -9.63 -17.20 -6.32
N ASP A 20 -10.34 -16.11 -6.65
CA ASP A 20 -9.82 -15.03 -7.48
C ASP A 20 -8.58 -14.36 -6.85
N PHE A 21 -8.59 -14.20 -5.53
CA PHE A 21 -7.47 -13.62 -4.77
C PHE A 21 -6.23 -14.54 -4.68
N PHE A 22 -6.42 -15.83 -4.40
CA PHE A 22 -5.32 -16.76 -4.09
C PHE A 22 -4.87 -17.62 -5.27
N LEU A 23 -5.77 -18.11 -6.12
CA LEU A 23 -5.39 -18.99 -7.23
C LEU A 23 -4.76 -18.21 -8.40
N PHE A 24 -5.17 -16.97 -8.64
CA PHE A 24 -4.74 -16.22 -9.82
C PHE A 24 -3.47 -15.39 -9.65
N ASN A 25 -2.88 -15.28 -8.46
CA ASN A 25 -1.80 -14.30 -8.22
C ASN A 25 -2.17 -12.92 -8.83
N GLY A 26 -3.44 -12.55 -8.64
CA GLY A 26 -4.10 -11.51 -9.44
C GLY A 26 -3.49 -10.12 -9.24
N PRO A 27 -3.94 -9.13 -10.02
CA PRO A 27 -3.46 -7.74 -9.97
C PRO A 27 -3.54 -7.14 -8.57
N LEU A 28 -4.37 -7.66 -7.66
CA LEU A 28 -4.44 -7.25 -6.27
C LEU A 28 -3.33 -7.82 -5.38
N HIS A 29 -2.91 -9.08 -5.57
CA HIS A 29 -1.71 -9.61 -4.90
C HIS A 29 -0.48 -8.82 -5.35
N ARG A 30 -0.42 -8.47 -6.64
CA ARG A 30 0.59 -7.57 -7.19
C ARG A 30 0.45 -6.16 -6.64
N ALA A 31 -0.76 -5.62 -6.46
CA ALA A 31 -0.97 -4.31 -5.84
C ALA A 31 -0.49 -4.31 -4.39
N ILE A 32 -0.83 -5.34 -3.60
CA ILE A 32 -0.36 -5.51 -2.21
C ILE A 32 1.17 -5.65 -2.17
N GLN A 33 1.78 -6.40 -3.09
CA GLN A 33 3.25 -6.45 -3.21
C GLN A 33 3.87 -5.12 -3.67
N VAL A 34 3.20 -4.33 -4.52
CA VAL A 34 3.62 -2.95 -4.84
C VAL A 34 3.54 -2.03 -3.62
N PHE A 35 2.66 -2.34 -2.66
CA PHE A 35 2.63 -1.70 -1.35
C PHE A 35 3.68 -2.24 -0.37
N SER A 36 4.37 -3.33 -0.67
CA SER A 36 5.53 -3.80 0.11
C SER A 36 6.78 -2.98 -0.27
N PRO A 37 7.22 -2.05 0.61
CA PRO A 37 8.28 -1.10 0.28
C PRO A 37 9.70 -1.71 0.30
N ASP A 38 9.84 -2.96 0.75
CA ASP A 38 11.12 -3.65 0.97
C ASP A 38 11.68 -4.38 -0.25
N THR A 39 11.11 -4.21 -1.44
CA THR A 39 11.74 -4.76 -2.65
C THR A 39 12.86 -3.85 -3.14
N PRO A 40 14.04 -4.38 -3.53
CA PRO A 40 15.18 -3.56 -3.94
C PRO A 40 14.87 -2.66 -5.15
N GLN A 41 13.97 -3.09 -6.04
CA GLN A 41 13.48 -2.30 -7.17
C GLN A 41 12.63 -1.10 -6.73
N ALA A 42 11.81 -1.24 -5.70
CA ALA A 42 11.03 -0.13 -5.14
C ALA A 42 11.95 0.90 -4.46
N LEU A 43 13.02 0.42 -3.81
CA LEU A 43 14.05 1.27 -3.21
C LEU A 43 14.84 2.05 -4.26
N GLU A 44 15.26 1.40 -5.35
CA GLU A 44 15.95 2.06 -6.47
C GLU A 44 15.08 3.10 -7.16
N LYS A 45 13.79 2.81 -7.36
CA LYS A 45 12.83 3.76 -7.92
C LYS A 45 12.61 4.95 -6.99
N ALA A 46 12.43 4.71 -5.69
CA ALA A 46 12.31 5.76 -4.68
C ALA A 46 13.56 6.65 -4.63
N ARG A 47 14.76 6.05 -4.75
CA ARG A 47 16.03 6.77 -4.79
C ARG A 47 16.16 7.65 -6.03
N LYS A 48 15.74 7.17 -7.20
CA LYS A 48 15.69 7.96 -8.44
C LYS A 48 14.68 9.10 -8.36
N GLU A 49 13.56 8.90 -7.69
CA GLU A 49 12.51 9.91 -7.49
C GLU A 49 12.81 10.87 -6.32
N GLY A 50 13.94 10.71 -5.61
CA GLY A 50 14.33 11.58 -4.49
C GLY A 50 13.47 11.42 -3.23
N VAL A 51 12.75 10.30 -3.12
CA VAL A 51 11.92 9.94 -1.97
C VAL A 51 12.82 9.34 -0.88
N VAL A 52 12.84 9.98 0.29
CA VAL A 52 13.68 9.58 1.44
C VAL A 52 12.90 8.78 2.47
N ALA A 53 11.58 8.93 2.51
CA ALA A 53 10.70 8.17 3.41
C ALA A 53 9.27 8.08 2.86
N ARG A 54 8.49 7.10 3.31
CA ARG A 54 7.03 7.06 3.13
C ARG A 54 6.36 6.99 4.49
N VAL A 55 5.47 7.92 4.78
CA VAL A 55 4.67 7.94 6.03
C VAL A 55 3.20 7.86 5.62
N GLY A 56 2.47 6.86 6.13
CA GLY A 56 1.05 6.65 5.79
C GLY A 56 0.81 6.52 4.28
N ASN A 57 1.70 5.83 3.57
CA ASN A 57 1.66 5.66 2.11
C ASN A 57 1.86 6.95 1.27
N ARG A 58 2.25 8.07 1.89
CA ARG A 58 2.63 9.30 1.18
C ARG A 58 4.15 9.39 1.06
N PRO A 59 4.71 9.60 -0.15
CA PRO A 59 6.14 9.80 -0.32
C PRO A 59 6.56 11.18 0.21
N ILE A 60 7.62 11.20 1.00
CA ILE A 60 8.29 12.42 1.46
C ILE A 60 9.56 12.57 0.63
N SER A 61 9.61 13.66 -0.14
CA SER A 61 10.80 14.05 -0.90
C SER A 61 11.82 14.73 0.01
N ARG A 62 13.10 14.63 -0.36
CA ARG A 62 14.20 15.27 0.38
C ARG A 62 14.02 16.79 0.50
N SER A 63 13.47 17.45 -0.51
CA SER A 63 13.19 18.89 -0.47
C SER A 63 12.07 19.27 0.50
N GLN A 64 11.06 18.40 0.66
CA GLN A 64 10.00 18.60 1.64
C GLN A 64 10.51 18.41 3.06
N LEU A 65 11.40 17.43 3.26
CA LEU A 65 12.04 17.21 4.55
C LEU A 65 12.92 18.41 4.94
N ASP A 66 13.76 18.88 4.02
CA ASP A 66 14.65 20.03 4.23
C ASP A 66 13.87 21.29 4.61
N ARG A 67 12.78 21.57 3.89
CA ARG A 67 11.87 22.69 4.21
C ARG A 67 11.24 22.55 5.59
N ALA A 68 10.72 21.37 5.93
CA ALA A 68 10.08 21.14 7.22
C ALA A 68 11.08 21.25 8.38
N VAL A 69 12.33 20.81 8.19
CA VAL A 69 13.41 20.96 9.18
C VAL A 69 13.77 22.43 9.35
N PHE A 70 13.88 23.20 8.27
CA PHE A 70 14.16 24.63 8.33
C PHE A 70 13.05 25.41 9.05
N GLU A 71 11.79 25.10 8.77
CA GLU A 71 10.63 25.72 9.42
C GLU A 71 10.60 25.40 10.93
N ARG A 72 10.90 24.14 11.29
CA ARG A 72 11.06 23.70 12.68
C ARG A 72 12.19 24.45 13.40
N LEU A 73 13.36 24.53 12.79
CA LEU A 73 14.52 25.24 13.36
C LEU A 73 14.25 26.73 13.55
N THR A 74 13.48 27.35 12.65
CA THR A 74 13.13 28.77 12.70
C THR A 74 12.06 29.07 13.76
N LEU A 75 11.14 28.14 14.02
CA LEU A 75 10.08 28.29 15.02
C LEU A 75 10.52 27.93 16.45
N GLU A 76 11.55 27.10 16.59
CA GLU A 76 12.10 26.66 17.88
C GLU A 76 13.36 27.46 18.31
N GLY A 77 13.81 28.42 17.49
CA GLY A 77 15.00 29.27 17.71
C GLY A 77 14.69 30.67 18.23
#